data_AF-A0A845GI22-F1
#
_entry.id   AF-A0A845GI22-F1
#
_cell.length_a   1.000
_cell.length_b   1.000
_cell.length_c   1.000
_cell.angle_alpha   90.00
_cell.angle_beta   90.00
_cell.angle_gamma   90.00
#
_symmetry.space_group_name_H-M   'P 1'
#
loop_
_entity.id
_entity.type
_entity.pdbx_description
1 polymer ?
#
loop_
_entity_poly.entity_id
_entity_poly.type
_entity_poly.pdbx_seq_one_letter_code
_entity_poly.pdbx_strand_id
1 'polypeptide(L)'
;MQDLTALRLYFPLSAKAKATRFWHRFSAPNLAHHLLSFARRSGIRQAILHHVSAGYLPGERLSHHLPEGSSMRHPQCLELIDTEDKLRSFLREHAHEMHKVHVVLFKCELPLNAPHHPRQRH
;
A
#
# COMPACT_ATOMS: atom_id res chain seq x y z
N MET A 1 -5.68 22.86 -9.30
CA MET A 1 -6.08 21.44 -9.41
C MET A 1 -4.91 20.64 -8.86
N GLN A 2 -5.11 19.75 -7.89
CA GLN A 2 -3.99 18.96 -7.35
C GLN A 2 -3.88 17.69 -8.18
N ASP A 3 -2.78 17.53 -8.90
CA ASP A 3 -2.48 16.31 -9.64
C ASP A 3 -2.33 15.17 -8.64
N LEU A 4 -3.26 14.21 -8.75
CA LEU A 4 -3.25 13.02 -7.92
C LEU A 4 -2.36 11.97 -8.54
N THR A 5 -1.80 11.12 -7.69
CA THR A 5 -1.00 9.98 -8.08
C THR A 5 -1.47 8.78 -7.25
N ALA A 6 -1.49 7.61 -7.87
CA ALA A 6 -1.70 6.35 -7.18
C ALA A 6 -0.35 5.64 -7.03
N LEU A 7 -0.02 5.28 -5.79
CA LEU A 7 1.12 4.44 -5.44
C LEU A 7 0.59 3.04 -5.12
N ARG A 8 1.06 2.03 -5.85
CA ARG A 8 0.77 0.62 -5.53
C ARG A 8 2.00 -0.10 -5.04
N LEU A 9 1.82 -0.84 -3.96
CA LEU A 9 2.84 -1.62 -3.28
C LEU A 9 2.43 -3.09 -3.33
N TYR A 10 3.24 -3.91 -4.00
CA TYR A 10 3.02 -5.34 -4.14
C TYR A 10 4.06 -6.13 -3.34
N PHE A 11 3.61 -7.03 -2.47
CA PHE A 11 4.48 -7.81 -1.59
C PHE A 11 3.78 -9.11 -1.14
N PRO A 12 4.51 -10.16 -0.75
CA PRO A 12 3.91 -11.42 -0.32
C PRO A 12 3.24 -11.28 1.06
N LEU A 13 2.23 -12.09 1.35
CA LEU A 13 1.53 -12.13 2.65
C LEU A 13 2.46 -12.34 3.85
N SER A 14 3.58 -13.04 3.64
CA SER A 14 4.64 -13.24 4.63
C SER A 14 5.52 -12.04 4.90
N ALA A 15 5.37 -10.94 4.14
CA ALA A 15 6.14 -9.74 4.36
C ALA A 15 5.83 -9.18 5.76
N LYS A 16 6.90 -9.01 6.54
CA LYS A 16 6.85 -8.39 7.86
C LYS A 16 7.55 -7.05 7.79
N ALA A 17 7.05 -6.07 8.52
CA ALA A 17 7.84 -4.87 8.81
C ALA A 17 9.12 -5.30 9.53
N LYS A 18 10.28 -4.76 9.16
CA LYS A 18 11.53 -5.07 9.88
C LYS A 18 11.36 -4.57 11.32
N ALA A 19 11.71 -5.41 12.30
CA ALA A 19 11.74 -5.01 13.69
C ALA A 19 12.79 -3.90 13.86
N THR A 20 12.35 -2.64 13.83
CA THR A 20 13.17 -1.53 14.31
C THR A 20 13.35 -1.68 15.83
N ARG A 21 14.43 -1.12 16.38
CA ARG A 21 14.83 -1.20 17.80
C ARG A 21 13.71 -0.94 18.82
N PHE A 22 12.62 -0.31 18.40
CA PHE A 22 11.45 -0.01 19.23
C PHE A 22 10.51 -1.21 19.48
N TRP A 23 10.66 -2.35 18.79
CA TRP A 23 9.64 -3.41 18.81
C TRP A 23 10.17 -4.82 19.11
N HIS A 24 11.26 -4.95 19.86
CA HIS A 24 11.92 -6.24 20.17
C HIS A 24 11.10 -7.25 21.02
N ARG A 25 9.80 -7.06 21.27
CA ARG A 25 9.01 -7.98 22.10
C ARG A 25 7.64 -8.42 21.57
N PHE A 26 7.23 -7.98 20.38
CA PHE A 26 5.97 -8.43 19.78
C PHE A 26 6.21 -8.87 18.35
N SER A 27 5.65 -10.03 17.97
CA SER A 27 5.68 -10.59 16.62
C SER A 27 5.50 -9.47 15.58
N ALA A 28 6.50 -9.25 14.71
CA ALA A 28 6.48 -8.12 13.80
C ALA A 28 5.15 -8.10 13.02
N PRO A 29 4.43 -6.97 13.02
CA PRO A 29 3.11 -6.89 12.40
C PRO A 29 3.22 -7.21 10.91
N ASN A 30 2.16 -7.79 10.35
CA ASN A 30 2.01 -7.94 8.90
C ASN A 30 2.28 -6.56 8.25
N LEU A 31 3.17 -6.52 7.26
CA LEU A 31 3.61 -5.30 6.60
C LEU A 31 2.43 -4.48 6.06
N ALA A 32 1.38 -5.13 5.57
CA ALA A 32 0.17 -4.47 5.07
C ALA A 32 -0.50 -3.61 6.14
N HIS A 33 -0.72 -4.17 7.34
CA HIS A 33 -1.36 -3.43 8.43
C HIS A 33 -0.46 -2.31 8.97
N HIS A 34 0.86 -2.53 8.98
CA HIS A 34 1.82 -1.51 9.38
C HIS A 34 1.76 -0.29 8.44
N LEU A 35 1.90 -0.53 7.13
CA LEU A 35 1.87 0.52 6.12
C LEU A 35 0.51 1.22 6.06
N LEU A 36 -0.60 0.49 6.19
CA LEU A 36 -1.95 1.08 6.21
C LEU A 36 -2.15 1.99 7.44
N SER A 37 -1.72 1.55 8.62
CA SER A 37 -1.80 2.37 9.85
C SER A 37 -0.93 3.61 9.74
N PHE A 38 0.25 3.49 9.12
CA PHE A 38 1.14 4.62 8.91
C PHE A 38 0.56 5.62 7.89
N ALA A 39 0.05 5.15 6.75
CA ALA A 39 -0.60 6.00 5.76
C ALA A 39 -1.71 6.87 6.40
N ARG A 40 -2.50 6.26 7.29
CA ARG A 40 -3.51 6.99 8.08
C ARG A 40 -2.89 8.07 8.98
N ARG A 41 -1.81 7.75 9.71
CA ARG A 41 -1.11 8.70 10.59
C ARG A 41 -0.47 9.87 9.85
N SER A 42 0.07 9.61 8.66
CA SER A 42 0.66 10.65 7.79
C SER A 42 -0.38 11.42 6.97
N GLY A 43 -1.67 11.18 7.26
CA GLY A 43 -2.79 11.87 6.65
C GLY A 43 -2.91 11.63 5.15
N ILE A 44 -2.41 10.51 4.62
CA ILE A 44 -2.58 10.14 3.21
C ILE A 44 -4.07 10.17 2.87
N ARG A 45 -4.42 10.82 1.75
CA ARG A 45 -5.81 11.10 1.37
C ARG A 45 -6.65 9.83 1.26
N GLN A 46 -6.10 8.77 0.69
CA GLN A 46 -6.77 7.47 0.58
C GLN A 46 -5.75 6.33 0.61
N ALA A 47 -6.10 5.25 1.31
CA ALA A 47 -5.31 4.03 1.40
C ALA A 47 -6.23 2.79 1.37
N ILE A 48 -5.96 1.84 0.50
CA ILE A 48 -6.78 0.64 0.29
C ILE A 48 -5.88 -0.59 0.22
N LEU A 49 -6.14 -1.58 1.07
CA LEU A 49 -5.56 -2.92 0.92
C LEU A 49 -6.53 -3.76 0.08
N HIS A 50 -6.13 -4.11 -1.15
CA HIS A 50 -6.96 -4.91 -2.04
C HIS A 50 -6.97 -6.38 -1.62
N HIS A 51 -8.14 -7.00 -1.69
CA HIS A 51 -8.27 -8.45 -1.65
C HIS A 51 -7.85 -9.04 -3.00
N VAL A 52 -6.84 -9.90 -3.01
CA VAL A 52 -6.38 -10.59 -4.23
C VAL A 52 -6.97 -11.99 -4.22
N SER A 53 -7.77 -12.34 -5.24
CA SER A 53 -8.33 -13.70 -5.36
C SER A 53 -7.34 -14.69 -5.96
N ALA A 54 -6.48 -14.24 -6.88
CA ALA A 54 -5.39 -15.01 -7.45
C ALA A 54 -4.30 -14.10 -8.00
N GLY A 55 -3.05 -14.58 -8.01
CA GLY A 55 -1.94 -13.85 -8.59
C GLY A 55 -0.57 -14.45 -8.28
N TYR A 56 0.47 -13.81 -8.82
CA TYR A 56 1.87 -14.13 -8.58
C TYR A 56 2.70 -12.84 -8.51
N LEU A 57 3.84 -12.92 -7.83
CA LEU A 57 4.88 -11.90 -7.85
C LEU A 57 6.04 -12.38 -8.74
N PRO A 58 6.95 -11.49 -9.18
CA PRO A 58 8.11 -11.89 -9.98
C PRO A 58 8.90 -13.03 -9.31
N GLY A 59 9.10 -14.12 -10.05
CA GLY A 59 9.82 -15.31 -9.57
C GLY A 59 8.98 -16.28 -8.72
N GLU A 60 7.70 -16.01 -8.50
CA GLU A 60 6.81 -16.88 -7.72
C GLU A 60 5.80 -17.61 -8.61
N ARG A 61 5.30 -18.75 -8.11
CA ARG A 61 4.22 -19.50 -8.79
C ARG A 61 2.88 -18.80 -8.58
N LEU A 62 1.96 -19.01 -9.53
CA LEU A 62 0.55 -18.62 -9.38
C LEU A 62 -0.01 -19.18 -8.06
N SER A 63 -0.70 -18.33 -7.33
CA SER A 63 -1.38 -18.67 -6.09
C SER A 63 -2.82 -18.22 -6.13
N HIS A 64 -3.69 -18.94 -5.44
CA HIS A 64 -5.10 -18.62 -5.27
C HIS A 64 -5.39 -18.37 -3.79
N HIS A 65 -6.29 -17.44 -3.52
CA HIS A 65 -6.82 -17.25 -2.18
C HIS A 65 -7.75 -18.41 -1.84
N LEU A 66 -7.53 -19.04 -0.70
CA LEU A 66 -8.37 -20.12 -0.18
C LEU A 66 -9.05 -19.65 1.12
N PRO A 67 -10.33 -19.98 1.36
CA PRO A 67 -11.02 -19.67 2.61
C PRO A 67 -10.29 -20.18 3.86
N GLU A 68 -9.60 -21.32 3.74
CA GLU A 68 -8.86 -21.98 4.82
C GLU A 68 -7.51 -21.33 5.10
N GLY A 69 -7.09 -20.38 4.26
CA GLY A 69 -5.83 -19.65 4.39
C GLY A 69 -5.00 -19.66 3.11
N SER A 70 -4.45 -18.50 2.77
CA SER A 70 -3.59 -18.34 1.59
C SER A 70 -2.14 -18.69 1.89
N SER A 71 -1.41 -19.11 0.85
CA SER A 71 0.04 -19.30 0.93
C SER A 71 0.73 -18.03 1.46
N MET A 72 1.80 -18.22 2.24
CA MET A 72 2.69 -17.15 2.69
C MET A 72 3.30 -16.34 1.54
N ARG A 73 3.30 -16.87 0.31
CA ARG A 73 3.76 -16.20 -0.90
C ARG A 73 2.64 -15.54 -1.70
N HIS A 74 1.40 -15.65 -1.24
CA HIS A 74 0.25 -15.03 -1.90
C HIS A 74 0.43 -13.50 -1.98
N PRO A 75 0.23 -12.88 -3.15
CA PRO A 75 0.44 -11.46 -3.32
C PRO A 75 -0.55 -10.63 -2.49
N GLN A 76 -0.07 -9.51 -1.98
CA GLN A 76 -0.85 -8.42 -1.43
C GLN A 76 -0.64 -7.16 -2.28
N CYS A 77 -1.66 -6.30 -2.34
CA CYS A 77 -1.60 -5.02 -3.02
C CYS A 77 -2.15 -3.92 -2.09
N LEU A 78 -1.29 -3.00 -1.65
CA LEU A 78 -1.68 -1.78 -0.95
C LEU A 78 -1.61 -0.62 -1.94
N GLU A 79 -2.72 0.08 -2.13
CA GLU A 79 -2.85 1.27 -2.95
C GLU A 79 -2.98 2.52 -2.06
N LEU A 80 -2.20 3.55 -2.34
CA LEU A 80 -2.28 4.87 -1.72
C LEU A 80 -2.55 5.91 -2.80
N ILE A 81 -3.47 6.85 -2.56
CA ILE A 81 -3.73 7.99 -3.47
C ILE A 81 -3.47 9.29 -2.71
N ASP A 82 -2.58 10.11 -3.25
CA ASP A 82 -2.32 11.49 -2.79
C ASP A 82 -1.51 12.26 -3.85
N THR A 83 -0.95 13.41 -3.50
CA THR A 83 0.05 14.09 -4.35
C THR A 83 1.33 13.26 -4.47
N GLU A 84 2.00 13.34 -5.62
CA GLU A 84 3.25 12.60 -5.86
C GLU A 84 4.32 12.89 -4.78
N ASP A 85 4.48 14.15 -4.39
CA ASP A 85 5.47 14.55 -3.37
C ASP A 85 5.25 13.85 -2.04
N LYS A 86 3.99 13.75 -1.60
CA LYS A 86 3.65 13.12 -0.32
C LYS A 86 3.83 11.61 -0.38
N LEU A 87 3.51 10.99 -1.51
CA LEU A 87 3.76 9.57 -1.75
C LEU A 87 5.28 9.27 -1.80
N ARG A 88 6.08 10.16 -2.41
CA ARG A 88 7.54 10.04 -2.40
C ARG A 88 8.14 10.24 -1.01
N SER A 89 7.61 11.17 -0.21
CA SER A 89 8.00 11.33 1.20
C SER A 89 7.69 10.07 2.00
N PHE A 90 6.48 9.53 1.86
CA PHE A 90 6.09 8.24 2.46
C PHE A 90 7.08 7.13 2.09
N LEU A 91 7.44 6.98 0.81
CA LEU A 91 8.42 5.97 0.38
C LEU A 91 9.80 6.17 1.00
N ARG A 92 10.30 7.41 1.09
CA ARG A 92 11.62 7.72 1.67
C ARG A 92 11.67 7.38 3.15
N GLU A 93 10.64 7.74 3.91
CA GLU A 93 10.53 7.42 5.34
C GLU A 93 10.58 5.90 5.60
N HIS A 94 10.14 5.09 4.63
CA HIS A 94 10.01 3.64 4.76
C HIS A 94 10.98 2.87 3.87
N ALA A 95 11.99 3.50 3.27
CA ALA A 95 12.89 2.87 2.31
C ALA A 95 13.53 1.57 2.87
N HIS A 96 13.77 1.53 4.18
CA HIS A 96 14.33 0.38 4.90
C HIS A 96 13.40 -0.86 4.94
N GLU A 97 12.09 -0.67 4.77
CA GLU A 97 11.07 -1.74 4.73
C GLU A 97 10.74 -2.17 3.30
N MET A 98 11.18 -1.41 2.28
CA MET A 98 10.79 -1.60 0.88
C MET A 98 11.63 -2.64 0.11
N HIS A 99 12.62 -3.28 0.74
CA HIS A 99 13.56 -4.20 0.05
C HIS A 99 12.94 -5.42 -0.63
N LYS A 100 11.66 -5.73 -0.38
CA LYS A 100 10.91 -6.81 -1.04
C LYS A 100 9.53 -6.36 -1.55
N VAL A 101 9.33 -5.05 -1.65
CA VAL A 101 8.09 -4.45 -2.13
C VAL A 101 8.33 -3.99 -3.56
N HIS A 102 7.50 -4.46 -4.48
CA HIS A 102 7.45 -3.90 -5.82
C HIS A 102 6.56 -2.65 -5.80
N VAL A 103 7.15 -1.51 -6.16
CA VAL A 103 6.54 -0.18 -6.04
C VAL A 103 6.25 0.37 -7.42
N VAL A 104 5.01 0.82 -7.67
CA VAL A 104 4.60 1.44 -8.93
C VAL A 104 3.83 2.73 -8.67
N LEU A 105 4.12 3.77 -9.44
CA LEU A 105 3.44 5.07 -9.40
C LEU A 105 2.66 5.28 -10.71
N PHE A 106 1.38 5.62 -10.61
CA PHE A 106 0.50 5.93 -11.72
C PHE A 106 0.04 7.39 -11.57
N LYS A 107 0.24 8.22 -12.60
CA LYS A 107 -0.37 9.55 -12.62
C LYS A 107 -1.89 9.38 -12.77
N CYS A 108 -2.66 10.00 -11.89
CA CYS A 108 -4.11 9.97 -11.97
C CYS A 108 -4.58 11.19 -12.77
N GLU A 109 -5.18 10.94 -13.93
CA GLU A 109 -5.91 11.96 -14.66
C GLU A 109 -7.31 12.09 -14.08
N LEU A 110 -7.76 13.33 -13.88
CA LEU A 110 -9.14 13.58 -13.50
C LEU A 110 -10.03 13.46 -14.73
N PRO A 111 -11.26 12.92 -14.59
CA PRO A 111 -12.19 12.88 -15.70
C PRO A 111 -12.45 14.31 -16.20
N LEU A 112 -12.47 14.48 -17.53
CA LEU A 112 -12.63 15.77 -18.21
C LEU A 112 -13.83 16.61 -17.71
N ASN A 113 -14.83 15.95 -17.11
CA ASN A 113 -16.06 16.54 -16.59
C ASN A 113 -16.32 16.23 -15.11
N ALA A 114 -15.29 16.17 -14.24
CA ALA A 114 -15.52 15.94 -12.82
C ALA A 114 -16.42 17.05 -12.23
N PRO A 115 -17.65 16.74 -11.75
CA PRO A 115 -18.49 17.76 -11.15
C PRO A 115 -17.79 18.33 -9.92
N HIS A 116 -17.76 19.66 -9.81
CA HIS A 116 -17.29 20.33 -8.60
C HIS A 116 -18.07 19.77 -7.41
N HIS A 117 -17.39 19.01 -6.54
CA HIS A 117 -17.99 18.60 -5.28
C HIS A 117 -18.08 19.88 -4.42
N PRO A 118 -19.29 20.40 -4.13
CA PRO A 118 -19.39 21.60 -3.32
C PRO A 118 -18.92 21.23 -1.92
N ARG A 119 -17.93 21.98 -1.40
CA ARG A 119 -17.52 21.85 0.00
C ARG A 119 -18.76 22.03 0.86
N GLN A 120 -19.21 20.95 1.50
CA GLN A 120 -20.21 21.06 2.57
C GLN A 120 -19.58 21.90 3.67
N ARG A 121 -20.12 23.11 3.85
CA ARG A 121 -19.84 23.95 5.00
C ARG A 121 -20.58 23.31 6.17
N HIS A 122 -19.82 22.83 7.15
CA HIS A 122 -20.32 22.62 8.50
C HIS A 122 -20.45 23.97 9.20
#